data_AF-A0A2T6ZD57-F1
#
_entry.id   AF-A0A2T6ZD57-F1
#
_cell.length_a   1.000
_cell.length_b   1.000
_cell.length_c   1.000
_cell.angle_alpha   90.00
_cell.angle_beta   90.00
_cell.angle_gamma   90.00
#
_symmetry.space_group_name_H-M   'P 1'
#
loop_
_entity.id
_entity.type
_entity.pdbx_description
1 polymer ?
#
loop_
_entity_poly.entity_id
_entity_poly.type
_entity_poly.pdbx_seq_one_letter_code
_entity_poly.pdbx_strand_id
1 'polypeptide(L)'
;MVVLQAANQKKVYVHKALLNDEVAAFGECGWSCFPSTTVKSFVEYLYQGDYTPPAAPVAIRKLLDQKNIFLAHARLFVLSRYREVLPLASMCLRRLNKAMKEAQDTTKESIFVKNMCGLIKFTYTPCCNGNDNVWKELQKTVSEFLISKKGWLEEPGPDLSNTEEQLAKDLFAAAINLLIITDQCLIDKDKIIADTNERLIDKDKILADTSNSCMQAQRKCEALKTEVAQLKKKAKKK
;
A
#
# COMPACT_ATOMS: atom_id res chain seq x y z
N MET A 1 30.06 -1.01 -27.52
CA MET A 1 28.69 -0.47 -27.32
C MET A 1 27.68 -1.40 -27.96
N VAL A 2 26.51 -1.57 -27.35
CA VAL A 2 25.34 -2.30 -27.88
C VAL A 2 24.25 -1.28 -28.21
N VAL A 3 23.49 -1.52 -29.27
CA VAL A 3 22.40 -0.65 -29.72
C VAL A 3 21.06 -1.29 -29.38
N LEU A 4 20.24 -0.58 -28.61
CA LEU A 4 18.85 -0.96 -28.30
C LEU A 4 17.91 -0.11 -29.15
N GLN A 5 17.05 -0.75 -29.94
CA GLN A 5 16.06 -0.06 -30.77
C GLN A 5 14.71 0.01 -30.05
N ALA A 6 14.24 1.23 -29.79
CA ALA A 6 12.95 1.49 -29.16
C ALA A 6 11.78 1.47 -30.16
N ALA A 7 10.54 1.47 -29.66
CA ALA A 7 9.30 1.49 -30.45
C ALA A 7 9.23 2.63 -31.46
N ASN A 8 9.72 3.81 -31.07
CA ASN A 8 9.76 4.99 -31.94
C ASN A 8 11.00 5.03 -32.84
N GLN A 9 11.61 3.87 -33.11
CA GLN A 9 12.80 3.66 -33.96
C GLN A 9 14.08 4.39 -33.51
N LYS A 10 14.04 5.16 -32.41
CA LYS A 10 15.20 5.80 -31.82
C LYS A 10 16.12 4.75 -31.19
N LYS A 11 17.42 4.93 -31.41
CA LYS A 11 18.49 4.07 -30.88
C LYS A 11 18.96 4.57 -29.52
N VAL A 12 19.11 3.68 -28.55
CA VAL A 12 19.74 3.92 -27.25
C VAL A 12 21.00 3.07 -27.16
N TYR A 13 22.11 3.68 -26.78
CA TYR A 13 23.42 3.02 -26.75
C TYR A 13 23.82 2.70 -25.32
N VAL A 14 24.32 1.48 -25.08
CA VAL A 14 24.70 1.00 -23.74
C VAL A 14 26.00 0.19 -23.81
N HIS A 15 26.81 0.21 -22.76
CA HIS A 15 28.01 -0.63 -22.68
C HIS A 15 27.59 -2.10 -22.52
N LYS A 16 28.22 -2.99 -23.30
CA LYS A 16 27.92 -4.44 -23.25
C LYS A 16 28.08 -5.01 -21.84
N ALA A 17 29.04 -4.49 -21.07
CA ALA A 17 29.30 -4.90 -19.69
C ALA A 17 28.13 -4.68 -18.72
N LEU A 18 27.15 -3.84 -19.07
CA LEU A 18 25.95 -3.58 -18.25
C LEU A 18 24.76 -4.46 -18.65
N LEU A 19 24.84 -5.16 -19.79
CA LEU A 19 23.84 -6.12 -20.22
C LEU A 19 24.42 -7.51 -19.97
N ASN A 20 24.19 -8.07 -18.78
CA ASN A 20 24.46 -9.49 -18.53
C ASN A 20 23.51 -10.35 -19.40
N ASP A 21 23.73 -11.66 -19.46
CA ASP A 21 22.92 -12.53 -20.33
C ASP A 21 21.42 -12.47 -20.00
N GLU A 22 21.05 -12.26 -18.73
CA GLU A 22 19.67 -12.08 -18.26
C GLU A 22 19.03 -10.78 -18.78
N VAL A 23 19.76 -9.66 -18.72
CA VAL A 23 19.29 -8.34 -19.20
C VAL A 23 19.39 -8.22 -20.73
N ALA A 24 20.30 -8.97 -21.35
CA ALA A 24 20.45 -9.04 -22.81
C ALA A 24 19.47 -10.02 -23.45
N ALA A 25 18.89 -10.95 -22.69
CA ALA A 25 17.99 -11.97 -23.20
C ALA A 25 16.82 -11.33 -23.97
N PHE A 26 16.58 -11.85 -25.17
CA PHE A 26 15.37 -11.55 -25.94
C PHE A 26 14.18 -12.27 -25.28
N GLY A 27 13.72 -11.73 -24.15
CA GLY A 27 12.44 -12.10 -23.60
C GLY A 27 11.32 -11.79 -24.60
N GLU A 28 10.14 -12.37 -24.36
CA GLU A 28 8.94 -12.25 -25.21
C GLU A 28 8.52 -10.78 -25.47
N CYS A 29 8.96 -9.85 -24.63
CA CYS A 29 8.84 -8.41 -24.85
C CYS A 29 10.17 -7.78 -25.32
N GLY A 30 10.19 -7.33 -26.56
CA GLY A 30 11.35 -6.66 -27.16
C GLY A 30 11.52 -5.22 -26.69
N TRP A 31 12.72 -4.65 -26.89
CA TRP A 31 12.98 -3.21 -26.68
C TRP A 31 12.07 -2.31 -27.53
N SER A 32 11.65 -2.83 -28.69
CA SER A 32 10.72 -2.21 -29.63
C SER A 32 9.28 -2.08 -29.10
N CYS A 33 8.93 -2.70 -27.97
CA CYS A 33 7.63 -2.51 -27.33
C CYS A 33 7.57 -1.21 -26.49
N PHE A 34 8.71 -0.58 -26.23
CA PHE A 34 8.82 0.56 -25.31
C PHE A 34 9.32 1.82 -26.02
N PRO A 35 8.83 3.02 -25.65
CA PRO A 35 9.36 4.26 -26.18
C PRO A 35 10.80 4.46 -25.73
N SER A 36 11.60 5.19 -26.52
CA SER A 36 13.00 5.45 -26.19
C SER A 36 13.20 6.18 -24.86
N THR A 37 12.21 6.92 -24.37
CA THR A 37 12.27 7.51 -23.02
C THR A 37 12.31 6.44 -21.94
N THR A 38 11.48 5.40 -22.01
CA THR A 38 11.51 4.26 -21.08
C THR A 38 12.82 3.49 -21.19
N VAL A 39 13.29 3.22 -22.41
CA VAL A 39 14.57 2.51 -22.63
C VAL A 39 15.74 3.32 -22.07
N LYS A 40 15.72 4.66 -22.22
CA LYS A 40 16.72 5.54 -21.61
C LYS A 40 16.68 5.49 -20.09
N SER A 41 15.52 5.58 -19.45
CA SER A 41 15.41 5.48 -17.98
C SER A 41 15.88 4.12 -17.46
N PHE A 42 15.63 3.04 -18.21
CA PHE A 42 16.18 1.72 -17.86
C PHE A 42 17.71 1.71 -17.93
N VAL A 43 18.28 2.21 -19.02
CA VAL A 43 19.74 2.29 -19.18
C VAL A 43 20.36 3.20 -18.14
N GLU A 44 19.74 4.35 -17.85
CA GLU A 44 20.15 5.27 -16.79
C GLU A 44 20.26 4.53 -15.45
N TYR A 45 19.23 3.76 -15.07
CA TYR A 45 19.28 2.91 -13.87
C TYR A 45 20.45 1.93 -13.87
N LEU A 46 20.78 1.28 -15.00
CA LEU A 46 21.92 0.37 -15.06
C LEU A 46 23.26 1.07 -14.76
N TYR A 47 23.40 2.36 -15.06
CA TYR A 47 24.63 3.10 -14.76
C TYR A 47 24.69 3.61 -13.31
N GLN A 48 23.57 4.11 -12.77
CA GLN A 48 23.60 4.88 -11.53
C GLN A 48 22.77 4.29 -10.39
N GLY A 49 22.06 3.18 -10.62
CA GLY A 49 21.17 2.56 -9.63
C GLY A 49 19.88 3.34 -9.35
N ASP A 50 19.58 4.37 -10.15
CA ASP A 50 18.36 5.16 -10.11
C ASP A 50 18.00 5.66 -11.52
N TYR A 51 16.77 6.06 -11.77
CA TYR A 51 16.36 6.73 -13.00
C TYR A 51 15.66 8.04 -12.70
N THR A 52 15.84 9.02 -13.56
CA THR A 52 15.13 10.28 -13.47
C THR A 52 13.73 10.08 -14.06
N PRO A 53 12.65 10.24 -13.27
CA PRO A 53 11.31 10.26 -13.83
C PRO A 53 11.21 11.41 -14.83
N PRO A 54 10.39 11.29 -15.89
CA PRO A 54 10.18 12.41 -16.80
C PRO A 54 9.76 13.66 -16.01
N ALA A 55 10.61 14.68 -16.04
CA ALA A 55 10.35 15.93 -15.35
C ALA A 55 9.08 16.56 -15.94
N ALA A 56 8.09 16.84 -15.10
CA ALA A 56 6.98 17.69 -15.50
C ALA A 56 7.56 19.08 -15.83
N PRO A 57 7.36 19.64 -17.03
CA PRO A 57 7.88 20.95 -17.40
C PRO A 57 7.46 22.00 -16.36
N VAL A 58 8.44 22.68 -15.78
CA VAL A 58 8.29 23.56 -14.60
C VAL A 58 7.34 24.75 -14.85
N ALA A 59 6.99 25.05 -16.11
CA ALA A 59 6.16 26.20 -16.47
C ALA A 59 4.69 25.88 -16.85
N ILE A 60 4.27 24.61 -16.97
CA ILE A 60 2.87 24.24 -17.31
C ILE A 60 2.39 23.10 -16.40
N ARG A 61 2.39 23.35 -15.08
CA ARG A 61 1.99 22.39 -14.03
C ARG A 61 0.49 22.04 -13.98
N LYS A 62 -0.32 22.38 -15.00
CA LYS A 62 -1.76 22.14 -14.95
C LYS A 62 -2.11 20.79 -15.58
N LEU A 63 -2.23 19.79 -14.71
CA LEU A 63 -3.25 18.74 -14.77
C LEU A 63 -3.10 17.59 -15.79
N LEU A 64 -2.51 17.79 -16.98
CA LEU A 64 -2.46 16.75 -18.01
C LEU A 64 -1.24 15.80 -17.95
N ASP A 65 -0.15 16.16 -17.26
CA ASP A 65 1.10 15.39 -17.34
C ASP A 65 1.21 14.19 -16.38
N GLN A 66 0.28 14.05 -15.43
CA GLN A 66 0.32 12.92 -14.48
C GLN A 66 0.09 11.58 -15.18
N LYS A 67 -0.74 11.53 -16.23
CA LYS A 67 -0.87 10.33 -17.08
C LYS A 67 0.49 9.87 -17.61
N ASN A 68 1.33 10.81 -18.07
CA ASN A 68 2.64 10.47 -18.60
C ASN A 68 3.58 9.94 -17.51
N ILE A 69 3.50 10.49 -16.30
CA ILE A 69 4.24 10.00 -15.13
C ILE A 69 3.82 8.57 -14.79
N PHE A 70 2.51 8.30 -14.70
CA PHE A 70 1.99 6.94 -14.42
C PHE A 70 2.48 5.95 -15.47
N LEU A 71 2.31 6.28 -16.75
CA LEU A 71 2.73 5.42 -17.85
C LEU A 71 4.25 5.25 -17.92
N ALA A 72 5.05 6.24 -17.52
CA ALA A 72 6.50 6.10 -17.46
C ALA A 72 6.92 5.05 -16.42
N HIS A 73 6.38 5.13 -15.20
CA HIS A 73 6.66 4.15 -14.16
C HIS A 73 6.11 2.76 -14.50
N ALA A 74 4.89 2.67 -15.03
CA ALA A 74 4.27 1.41 -15.41
C ALA A 74 5.04 0.71 -16.55
N ARG A 75 5.43 1.45 -17.61
CA ARG A 75 6.25 0.89 -18.70
C ARG A 75 7.62 0.44 -18.23
N LEU A 76 8.27 1.23 -17.37
CA LEU A 76 9.58 0.88 -16.85
C LEU A 76 9.50 -0.33 -15.93
N PHE A 77 8.44 -0.46 -15.13
CA PHE A 77 8.15 -1.67 -14.35
C PHE A 77 8.08 -2.90 -15.26
N VAL A 78 7.23 -2.87 -16.28
CA VAL A 78 7.05 -4.01 -17.21
C VAL A 78 8.37 -4.39 -17.87
N LEU A 79 9.10 -3.40 -18.42
CA LEU A 79 10.42 -3.64 -19.03
C LEU A 79 11.40 -4.26 -18.03
N SER A 80 11.43 -3.77 -16.80
CA SER A 80 12.35 -4.25 -15.77
C SER A 80 12.06 -5.68 -15.35
N ARG A 81 10.78 -6.06 -15.29
CA ARG A 81 10.38 -7.44 -14.98
C ARG A 81 10.77 -8.40 -16.10
N TYR A 82 10.58 -8.04 -17.37
CA TYR A 82 11.01 -8.86 -18.52
C TYR A 82 12.52 -8.98 -18.68
N ARG A 83 13.31 -8.10 -18.04
CA ARG A 83 14.77 -8.15 -18.01
C ARG A 83 15.32 -8.60 -16.67
N GLU A 84 14.44 -9.12 -15.80
CA GLU A 84 14.78 -9.63 -14.47
C GLU A 84 15.51 -8.64 -13.55
N VAL A 85 15.39 -7.34 -13.81
CA VAL A 85 15.94 -6.27 -12.96
C VAL A 85 14.93 -5.96 -11.83
N LEU A 86 14.77 -6.91 -10.91
CA LEU A 86 13.79 -6.85 -9.83
C LEU A 86 13.89 -5.58 -8.95
N PRO A 87 15.09 -5.10 -8.56
CA PRO A 87 15.18 -3.90 -7.74
C PRO A 87 14.62 -2.65 -8.44
N LEU A 88 14.82 -2.53 -9.75
CA LEU A 88 14.23 -1.45 -10.54
C LEU A 88 12.70 -1.61 -10.65
N ALA A 89 12.21 -2.82 -10.87
CA ALA A 89 10.77 -3.08 -10.92
C ALA A 89 10.07 -2.67 -9.61
N SER A 90 10.59 -3.10 -8.47
CA SER A 90 10.08 -2.71 -7.14
C SER A 90 10.13 -1.19 -6.93
N MET A 91 11.20 -0.54 -7.39
CA MET A 91 11.31 0.92 -7.35
C MET A 91 10.24 1.61 -8.20
N CYS A 92 9.93 1.07 -9.39
CA CYS A 92 8.91 1.59 -10.28
C CYS A 92 7.51 1.49 -9.67
N LEU A 93 7.13 0.35 -9.08
CA LEU A 93 5.83 0.22 -8.40
C LEU A 93 5.71 1.18 -7.22
N ARG A 94 6.76 1.30 -6.40
CA ARG A 94 6.77 2.26 -5.28
C ARG A 94 6.58 3.70 -5.75
N ARG A 95 7.27 4.11 -6.82
CA ARG A 95 7.14 5.46 -7.40
C ARG A 95 5.79 5.67 -8.08
N LEU A 96 5.25 4.65 -8.76
CA LEU A 96 3.89 4.68 -9.33
C LEU A 96 2.84 4.90 -8.24
N ASN A 97 2.87 4.11 -7.16
CA ASN A 97 1.96 4.26 -6.02
C ASN A 97 2.04 5.65 -5.40
N LYS A 98 3.26 6.16 -5.20
CA LYS A 98 3.48 7.53 -4.71
C LYS A 98 2.87 8.57 -5.66
N ALA A 99 3.12 8.46 -6.97
CA ALA A 99 2.58 9.37 -7.96
C ALA A 99 1.04 9.34 -8.01
N MET A 100 0.42 8.15 -7.94
CA MET A 100 -1.05 8.03 -7.90
C MET A 100 -1.64 8.69 -6.66
N LYS A 101 -0.99 8.53 -5.49
CA LYS A 101 -1.41 9.19 -4.24
C LYS A 101 -1.27 10.72 -4.32
N GLU A 102 -0.12 11.22 -4.76
CA GLU A 102 0.10 12.67 -4.93
C GLU A 102 -0.88 13.27 -5.93
N ALA A 103 -1.15 12.57 -7.03
CA ALA A 103 -2.11 12.99 -8.04
C ALA A 103 -3.53 13.09 -7.47
N GLN A 104 -3.95 12.09 -6.69
CA GLN A 104 -5.24 12.11 -6.01
C GLN A 104 -5.38 13.33 -5.09
N ASP A 105 -4.35 13.60 -4.28
CA ASP A 105 -4.41 14.66 -3.27
C ASP A 105 -4.36 16.08 -3.88
N THR A 106 -3.80 16.22 -5.09
CA THR A 106 -3.47 17.53 -5.68
C THR A 106 -4.30 17.91 -6.90
N THR A 107 -5.04 16.98 -7.51
CA THR A 107 -5.77 17.26 -8.75
C THR A 107 -7.28 17.17 -8.61
N LYS A 108 -7.99 17.83 -9.53
CA LYS A 108 -9.44 17.68 -9.63
C LYS A 108 -9.76 16.24 -9.96
N GLU A 109 -10.77 15.70 -9.29
CA GLU A 109 -11.20 14.30 -9.43
C GLU A 109 -11.40 13.87 -10.88
N SER A 110 -12.09 14.67 -11.70
CA SER A 110 -12.31 14.35 -13.12
C SER A 110 -11.01 14.18 -13.92
N ILE A 111 -9.95 14.88 -13.53
CA ILE A 111 -8.64 14.81 -14.20
C ILE A 111 -7.86 13.62 -13.67
N PHE A 112 -7.90 13.38 -12.36
CA PHE A 112 -7.36 12.17 -11.75
C PHE A 112 -7.96 10.92 -12.39
N VAL A 113 -9.29 10.87 -12.52
CA VAL A 113 -10.04 9.78 -13.17
C VAL A 113 -9.53 9.56 -14.59
N LYS A 114 -9.45 10.62 -15.41
CA LYS A 114 -8.94 10.53 -16.78
C LYS A 114 -7.50 9.99 -16.86
N ASN A 115 -6.64 10.40 -15.93
CA ASN A 115 -5.25 9.93 -15.86
C ASN A 115 -5.19 8.43 -15.50
N MET A 116 -6.00 8.01 -14.53
CA MET A 116 -6.13 6.61 -14.12
C MET A 116 -6.76 5.72 -15.20
N CYS A 117 -7.78 6.18 -15.92
CA CYS A 117 -8.29 5.46 -17.10
C CYS A 117 -7.18 5.22 -18.14
N GLY A 118 -6.28 6.19 -18.32
CA GLY A 118 -5.11 6.03 -19.18
C GLY A 118 -4.16 4.94 -18.70
N LEU A 119 -3.95 4.83 -17.39
CA LEU A 119 -3.15 3.77 -16.78
C LEU A 119 -3.83 2.41 -16.90
N ILE A 120 -5.12 2.30 -16.58
CA ILE A 120 -5.92 1.06 -16.72
C ILE A 120 -5.89 0.55 -18.15
N LYS A 121 -6.17 1.41 -19.14
CA LYS A 121 -6.09 1.02 -20.56
C LYS A 121 -4.73 0.42 -20.89
N PHE A 122 -3.65 0.98 -20.35
CA PHE A 122 -2.31 0.43 -20.52
C PHE A 122 -2.11 -0.92 -19.81
N THR A 123 -2.55 -1.07 -18.55
CA THR A 123 -2.32 -2.31 -17.77
C THR A 123 -3.09 -3.50 -18.29
N TYR A 124 -4.24 -3.27 -18.93
CA TYR A 124 -5.10 -4.32 -19.47
C TYR A 124 -5.00 -4.49 -20.99
N THR A 125 -4.14 -3.71 -21.65
CA THR A 125 -3.81 -3.88 -23.07
C THR A 125 -2.32 -4.20 -23.18
N PRO A 126 -1.90 -5.44 -22.83
CA PRO A 126 -0.50 -5.82 -22.87
C PRO A 126 0.05 -5.65 -24.29
N CYS A 127 1.22 -5.04 -24.41
CA CYS A 127 1.85 -4.80 -25.72
C CYS A 127 2.62 -6.02 -26.26
N CYS A 128 2.75 -7.08 -25.46
CA CYS A 128 3.45 -8.31 -25.77
C CYS A 128 2.73 -9.46 -25.07
N ASN A 129 2.58 -10.61 -25.75
CA ASN A 129 1.96 -11.83 -25.22
C ASN A 129 2.87 -12.56 -24.21
N GLY A 130 3.83 -11.85 -23.62
CA GLY A 130 4.81 -12.47 -22.75
C GLY A 130 4.26 -12.71 -21.34
N ASN A 131 4.97 -13.49 -20.53
CA ASN A 131 4.67 -13.84 -19.13
C ASN A 131 3.56 -13.00 -18.47
N ASP A 132 2.33 -13.55 -18.50
CA ASP A 132 1.12 -12.93 -17.95
C ASP A 132 1.28 -12.46 -16.51
N ASN A 133 2.19 -13.06 -15.73
CA ASN A 133 2.38 -12.71 -14.33
C ASN A 133 2.88 -11.27 -14.14
N VAL A 134 3.65 -10.73 -15.08
CA VAL A 134 4.13 -9.34 -15.02
C VAL A 134 2.97 -8.36 -15.11
N TRP A 135 2.07 -8.59 -16.06
CA TRP A 135 0.89 -7.74 -16.24
C TRP A 135 -0.10 -7.90 -15.10
N LYS A 136 -0.32 -9.13 -14.62
CA LYS A 136 -1.16 -9.42 -13.43
C LYS A 136 -0.67 -8.70 -12.18
N GLU A 137 0.65 -8.63 -11.96
CA GLU A 137 1.22 -7.89 -10.82
C GLU A 137 0.92 -6.39 -10.90
N LEU A 138 1.05 -5.80 -12.10
CA LEU A 138 0.73 -4.39 -12.32
C LEU A 138 -0.78 -4.12 -12.22
N GLN A 139 -1.61 -4.96 -12.82
CA GLN A 139 -3.07 -4.90 -12.75
C GLN A 139 -3.53 -4.97 -11.30
N LYS A 140 -3.04 -5.94 -10.53
CA LYS A 140 -3.30 -6.07 -9.09
C LYS A 140 -2.94 -4.78 -8.34
N THR A 141 -1.74 -4.24 -8.56
CA THR A 141 -1.30 -3.00 -7.89
C THR A 141 -2.24 -1.82 -8.18
N VAL A 142 -2.65 -1.65 -9.45
CA VAL A 142 -3.56 -0.57 -9.85
C VAL A 142 -4.96 -0.79 -9.26
N SER A 143 -5.50 -2.00 -9.33
CA SER A 143 -6.83 -2.34 -8.80
C SER A 143 -6.89 -2.20 -7.27
N GLU A 144 -5.88 -2.64 -6.54
CA GLU A 144 -5.77 -2.44 -5.08
C GLU A 144 -5.74 -0.95 -4.72
N PHE A 145 -4.98 -0.14 -5.49
CA PHE A 145 -4.97 1.29 -5.28
C PHE A 145 -6.38 1.88 -5.47
N LEU A 146 -7.08 1.53 -6.55
CA LEU A 146 -8.42 2.04 -6.85
C LEU A 146 -9.45 1.71 -5.76
N ILE A 147 -9.43 0.48 -5.27
CA ILE A 147 -10.38 0.01 -4.25
C ILE A 147 -10.12 0.63 -2.88
N SER A 148 -8.85 0.91 -2.58
CA SER A 148 -8.52 1.66 -1.37
C SER A 148 -9.17 3.06 -1.36
N LYS A 149 -9.66 3.54 -2.52
CA LYS A 149 -10.34 4.83 -2.67
C LYS A 149 -11.85 4.60 -2.75
N LYS A 150 -12.56 5.10 -1.75
CA LYS A 150 -14.03 5.09 -1.72
C LYS A 150 -14.58 5.96 -2.86
N GLY A 151 -15.58 5.48 -3.58
CA GLY A 151 -16.39 6.28 -4.52
C GLY A 151 -15.91 6.33 -5.98
N TRP A 152 -14.87 5.59 -6.37
CA TRP A 152 -14.27 5.75 -7.70
C TRP A 152 -15.04 5.09 -8.86
N LEU A 153 -16.07 4.30 -8.57
CA LEU A 153 -16.75 3.41 -9.52
C LEU A 153 -18.03 3.99 -10.13
N GLU A 154 -18.33 5.28 -9.95
CA GLU A 154 -19.66 5.80 -10.32
C GLU A 154 -19.91 5.86 -11.83
N GLU A 155 -18.91 6.11 -12.68
CA GLU A 155 -19.08 5.98 -14.14
C GLU A 155 -17.77 5.56 -14.85
N PRO A 156 -17.58 4.28 -15.20
CA PRO A 156 -16.54 3.91 -16.15
C PRO A 156 -16.85 4.57 -17.49
N GLY A 157 -15.93 5.42 -17.97
CA GLY A 157 -16.10 6.09 -19.26
C GLY A 157 -16.25 5.07 -20.41
N PRO A 158 -16.97 5.40 -21.49
CA PRO A 158 -17.50 4.47 -22.51
C PRO A 158 -16.47 3.71 -23.38
N ASP A 159 -15.17 3.78 -23.08
CA ASP A 159 -14.08 3.29 -23.94
C ASP A 159 -13.40 2.00 -23.42
N LEU A 160 -14.02 1.19 -22.56
CA LEU A 160 -13.35 0.03 -21.93
C LEU A 160 -13.94 -1.34 -22.34
N SER A 161 -14.77 -1.43 -23.37
CA SER A 161 -15.67 -2.58 -23.66
C SER A 161 -15.07 -4.00 -23.64
N ASN A 162 -13.78 -4.19 -23.98
CA ASN A 162 -13.12 -5.51 -23.92
C ASN A 162 -12.21 -5.67 -22.68
N THR A 163 -11.83 -4.56 -22.06
CA THR A 163 -11.01 -4.46 -20.86
C THR A 163 -11.85 -4.54 -19.58
N GLU A 164 -13.13 -4.19 -19.69
CA GLU A 164 -14.10 -4.10 -18.59
C GLU A 164 -14.25 -5.41 -17.82
N GLU A 165 -14.31 -6.56 -18.49
CA GLU A 165 -14.54 -7.84 -17.79
C GLU A 165 -13.37 -8.20 -16.87
N GLN A 166 -12.13 -8.13 -17.37
CA GLN A 166 -10.96 -8.49 -16.57
C GLN A 166 -10.69 -7.44 -15.48
N LEU A 167 -10.88 -6.15 -15.79
CA LEU A 167 -10.82 -5.09 -14.78
C LEU A 167 -11.87 -5.30 -13.69
N ALA A 168 -13.12 -5.62 -14.05
CA ALA A 168 -14.17 -5.90 -13.08
C ALA A 168 -13.80 -7.07 -12.18
N LYS A 169 -13.32 -8.19 -12.75
CA LYS A 169 -12.84 -9.35 -11.97
C LYS A 169 -11.76 -8.96 -10.97
N ASP A 170 -10.76 -8.20 -11.39
CA ASP A 170 -9.67 -7.78 -10.51
C ASP A 170 -10.16 -6.80 -9.44
N LEU A 171 -11.09 -5.90 -9.80
CA LEU A 171 -11.71 -4.98 -8.85
C LEU A 171 -12.54 -5.74 -7.80
N PHE A 172 -13.35 -6.72 -8.21
CA PHE A 172 -14.09 -7.57 -7.27
C PHE A 172 -13.15 -8.39 -6.38
N ALA A 173 -12.11 -9.00 -6.94
CA ALA A 173 -11.15 -9.80 -6.18
C ALA A 173 -10.45 -8.96 -5.09
N ALA A 174 -9.97 -7.77 -5.44
CA ALA A 174 -9.30 -6.92 -4.47
C ALA A 174 -10.28 -6.26 -3.47
N ALA A 175 -11.57 -6.10 -3.82
CA ALA A 175 -12.60 -5.62 -2.90
C ALA A 175 -12.95 -6.70 -1.86
N ILE A 176 -13.09 -7.95 -2.29
CA ILE A 176 -13.26 -9.11 -1.41
C ILE A 176 -12.07 -9.21 -0.44
N ASN A 177 -10.84 -9.09 -0.94
CA ASN A 177 -9.65 -9.12 -0.08
C ASN A 177 -9.66 -7.98 0.95
N LEU A 178 -10.07 -6.77 0.56
CA LEU A 178 -10.19 -5.64 1.49
C LEU A 178 -11.26 -5.91 2.57
N LEU A 179 -12.38 -6.52 2.21
CA LEU A 179 -13.42 -6.92 3.16
C LEU A 179 -12.89 -7.96 4.15
N ILE A 180 -12.21 -9.02 3.67
CA ILE A 180 -11.61 -10.05 4.53
C ILE A 180 -10.63 -9.44 5.54
N ILE A 181 -9.74 -8.53 5.08
CA ILE A 181 -8.79 -7.84 5.97
C ILE A 181 -9.52 -6.98 7.00
N THR A 182 -10.61 -6.32 6.60
CA THR A 182 -11.41 -5.49 7.50
C THR A 182 -12.11 -6.34 8.56
N ASP A 183 -12.72 -7.45 8.17
CA ASP A 183 -13.38 -8.39 9.08
C ASP A 183 -12.38 -8.97 10.08
N GLN A 184 -11.18 -9.36 9.62
CA GLN A 184 -10.13 -9.84 10.51
C GLN A 184 -9.71 -8.76 11.53
N CYS A 185 -9.59 -7.50 11.10
CA CYS A 185 -9.26 -6.39 11.99
C CYS A 185 -10.36 -6.13 13.03
N LEU A 186 -11.64 -6.34 12.68
CA LEU A 186 -12.76 -6.24 13.63
C LEU A 186 -12.71 -7.37 14.66
N ILE A 187 -12.45 -8.61 14.23
CA ILE A 187 -12.27 -9.76 15.13
C ILE A 187 -11.13 -9.51 16.13
N ASP A 188 -10.00 -8.99 15.64
CA ASP A 188 -8.85 -8.68 16.50
C ASP A 188 -9.18 -7.58 17.52
N LYS A 189 -9.97 -6.58 17.13
CA LYS A 189 -10.46 -5.54 18.05
C LYS A 189 -11.40 -6.11 19.10
N ASP A 190 -12.34 -6.96 18.73
CA ASP A 190 -13.28 -7.59 19.66
C ASP A 190 -12.54 -8.45 20.68
N LYS A 191 -11.48 -9.15 20.26
CA LYS A 191 -10.59 -9.88 21.17
C LYS A 191 -9.89 -8.96 22.16
N ILE A 192 -9.33 -7.85 21.70
CA ILE A 192 -8.69 -6.85 22.58
C ILE A 192 -9.70 -6.28 23.59
N ILE A 193 -10.94 -6.02 23.16
CA ILE A 193 -12.01 -5.54 24.03
C ILE A 193 -12.37 -6.58 25.08
N ALA A 194 -12.50 -7.86 24.69
CA ALA A 194 -12.76 -8.96 25.62
C ALA A 194 -11.66 -9.09 26.67
N ASP A 195 -10.39 -9.12 26.26
CA ASP A 195 -9.22 -9.19 27.15
C ASP A 195 -9.17 -7.98 28.11
N THR A 196 -9.58 -6.80 27.64
CA THR A 196 -9.65 -5.57 28.45
C THR A 196 -10.76 -5.66 29.49
N ASN A 197 -11.93 -6.17 29.12
CA ASN A 197 -13.06 -6.35 30.03
C ASN A 197 -12.75 -7.36 31.13
N GLU A 198 -12.09 -8.48 30.79
CA GLU A 198 -11.65 -9.48 31.78
C GLU A 198 -10.70 -8.85 32.82
N ARG A 199 -9.72 -8.06 32.36
CA ARG A 199 -8.81 -7.32 33.26
C ARG A 199 -9.52 -6.30 34.14
N LEU A 200 -10.61 -5.67 33.66
CA LEU A 200 -11.41 -4.75 34.46
C LEU A 200 -12.19 -5.50 35.55
N ILE A 201 -12.78 -6.65 35.22
CA ILE A 201 -13.47 -7.52 36.19
C ILE A 201 -12.50 -7.96 37.30
N ASP A 202 -11.28 -8.37 36.95
CA ASP A 202 -10.26 -8.75 37.92
C ASP A 202 -9.87 -7.58 38.85
N LYS A 203 -9.76 -6.37 38.31
CA LYS A 203 -9.50 -5.16 39.12
C LYS A 203 -10.63 -4.86 40.09
N ASP A 204 -11.88 -4.94 39.64
CA ASP A 204 -13.04 -4.71 40.50
C ASP A 204 -13.12 -5.73 41.62
N LYS A 205 -12.78 -6.99 41.35
CA LYS A 205 -12.66 -8.05 42.36
C LYS A 205 -11.58 -7.73 43.40
N ILE A 206 -10.39 -7.32 42.96
CA ILE A 206 -9.30 -6.92 43.87
C ILE A 206 -9.70 -5.71 44.72
N LEU A 207 -10.39 -4.73 44.14
CA LEU A 207 -10.88 -3.55 44.85
C LEU A 207 -11.92 -3.93 45.91
N ALA A 208 -12.85 -4.84 45.58
CA ALA A 208 -13.83 -5.37 46.53
C ALA A 208 -13.16 -6.12 47.69
N ASP A 209 -12.19 -6.98 47.41
CA ASP A 209 -11.43 -7.72 48.44
C ASP A 209 -10.64 -6.77 49.35
N THR A 210 -10.02 -5.74 48.77
CA THR A 210 -9.29 -4.70 49.51
C THR A 210 -10.22 -3.90 50.41
N SER A 211 -11.39 -3.49 49.91
CA SER A 211 -12.40 -2.77 50.69
C SER A 211 -12.91 -3.61 51.87
N ASN A 212 -13.21 -4.89 51.63
CA ASN A 212 -13.62 -5.83 52.68
C ASN A 212 -12.56 -5.99 53.78
N SER A 213 -11.28 -6.14 53.39
CA SER A 213 -10.16 -6.22 54.33
C SER A 213 -10.02 -4.94 55.16
N CYS A 214 -10.13 -3.76 54.53
CA CYS A 214 -10.10 -2.46 55.21
C CYS A 214 -11.21 -2.33 56.26
N MET A 215 -12.44 -2.71 55.90
CA MET A 215 -13.58 -2.70 56.81
C MET A 215 -13.39 -3.65 58.01
N GLN A 216 -12.82 -4.84 57.79
CA GLN A 216 -12.49 -5.75 58.89
C GLN A 216 -11.43 -5.17 59.83
N ALA A 217 -10.38 -4.55 59.29
CA ALA A 217 -9.34 -3.89 60.07
C ALA A 217 -9.90 -2.73 60.91
N GLN A 218 -10.81 -1.94 60.33
CA GLN A 218 -11.49 -0.86 61.05
C GLN A 218 -12.34 -1.39 62.20
N ARG A 219 -13.14 -2.45 61.98
CA ARG A 219 -13.92 -3.10 63.05
C ARG A 219 -13.03 -3.61 64.19
N LYS A 220 -11.88 -4.22 63.88
CA LYS A 220 -10.90 -4.67 64.88
C LYS A 220 -10.31 -3.50 65.69
N CYS A 221 -9.98 -2.39 65.03
CA CYS A 221 -9.48 -1.19 65.71
C CYS A 221 -10.52 -0.61 66.69
N GLU A 222 -11.79 -0.51 66.29
CA GLU A 222 -12.86 -0.03 67.17
C GLU A 222 -13.11 -0.97 68.36
N ALA A 223 -13.03 -2.28 68.15
CA ALA A 223 -13.10 -3.27 69.24
C ALA A 223 -11.97 -3.07 70.26
N LEU A 224 -10.72 -2.94 69.79
CA LEU A 224 -9.55 -2.69 70.65
C LEU A 224 -9.65 -1.35 71.40
N LYS A 225 -10.11 -0.28 70.75
CA LYS A 225 -10.36 1.02 71.41
C LYS A 225 -11.35 0.86 72.57
N THR A 226 -12.41 0.09 72.35
CA THR A 226 -13.45 -0.17 73.35
C THR A 226 -12.88 -0.96 74.54
N GLU A 227 -12.08 -1.99 74.27
CA GLU A 227 -11.41 -2.81 75.29
C GLU A 227 -10.43 -1.99 76.15
N VAL A 228 -9.59 -1.17 75.51
CA VAL A 228 -8.67 -0.25 76.20
C VAL A 228 -9.43 0.74 77.08
N ALA A 229 -10.55 1.28 76.63
CA ALA A 229 -11.38 2.18 77.43
C ALA A 229 -11.96 1.48 78.68
N GLN A 230 -12.38 0.21 78.56
CA GLN A 230 -12.84 -0.58 79.70
C GLN A 230 -11.72 -0.86 80.71
N LEU A 231 -10.53 -1.23 80.24
CA LEU A 231 -9.35 -1.46 81.08
C LEU A 231 -8.95 -0.20 81.86
N LYS A 232 -8.94 0.96 81.20
CA LYS A 232 -8.68 2.26 81.85
C LYS A 232 -9.71 2.59 82.94
N LYS A 233 -11.00 2.27 82.72
CA LYS A 233 -12.05 2.45 83.75
C LYS A 233 -11.85 1.52 84.95
N LYS A 234 -11.43 0.27 84.74
CA LYS A 234 -11.12 -0.68 85.82
C LYS A 234 -9.91 -0.23 86.64
N ALA A 235 -8.87 0.30 85.99
CA ALA A 235 -7.67 0.80 86.66
C ALA A 235 -7.93 2.01 87.56
N LYS A 236 -8.91 2.88 87.23
CA LYS A 236 -9.30 4.03 88.07
C LYS A 236 -10.18 3.67 89.29
N LYS A 237 -10.65 2.42 89.40
CA LYS A 237 -11.51 1.93 90.49
C LYS A 237 -10.74 1.08 91.53
N LYS A 238 -9.46 0.84 91.30
CA LYS A 238 -8.53 0.26 92.28
C LYS A 238 -7.69 1.39 92.86
#